data_AF-S9R2R8-F1
#
_entry.id   AF-S9R2R8-F1
#
_cell.length_a   1.000
_cell.length_b   1.000
_cell.length_c   1.000
_cell.angle_alpha   90.00
_cell.angle_beta   90.00
_cell.angle_gamma   90.00
#
_symmetry.space_group_name_H-M   'P 1'
#
loop_
_entity.id
_entity.type
_entity.pdbx_description
1 polymer ?
#
loop_
_entity_poly.entity_id
_entity_poly.type
_entity_poly.pdbx_seq_one_letter_code
_entity_poly.pdbx_strand_id
1 'polypeptide(L)'
;MIERLQLHNPRSKAHIEDLKDRLLAVHGDGRGPREREAMADALARVVEAMDCGTISPDDARQFFLRARVPGFDFDRWLEEMVDEGVYVPLCLRVAA
;
A
#
# COMPACT_ATOMS: atom_id res chain seq x y z
N MET A 1 4.56 -16.58 6.61
CA MET A 1 4.21 -15.71 5.47
C MET A 1 2.71 -15.50 5.53
N ILE A 2 2.23 -14.27 5.71
CA ILE A 2 0.81 -13.97 5.69
C ILE A 2 0.43 -13.82 4.22
N GLU A 3 -0.16 -14.86 3.64
CA GLU A 3 -0.41 -14.94 2.20
C GLU A 3 -1.65 -14.14 1.77
N ARG A 4 -2.49 -13.71 2.73
CA ARG A 4 -3.72 -12.94 2.46
C ARG A 4 -4.03 -11.94 3.57
N LEU A 5 -4.06 -10.66 3.18
CA LEU A 5 -4.56 -9.55 3.98
C LEU A 5 -5.90 -9.09 3.41
N GLN A 6 -6.83 -8.66 4.26
CA GLN A 6 -8.05 -7.96 3.85
C GLN A 6 -8.16 -6.63 4.56
N LEU A 7 -8.72 -5.65 3.86
CA LEU A 7 -9.07 -4.37 4.44
C LEU A 7 -10.20 -4.57 5.46
N HIS A 8 -9.94 -4.24 6.72
CA HIS A 8 -10.89 -4.41 7.81
C HIS A 8 -12.13 -3.53 7.64
N ASN A 9 -11.94 -2.31 7.14
CA ASN A 9 -13.03 -1.37 6.86
C ASN A 9 -12.95 -0.84 5.41
N PRO A 10 -13.63 -1.48 4.45
CA PRO A 10 -13.56 -1.12 3.03
C PRO A 10 -14.19 0.24 2.69
N ARG A 11 -14.88 0.88 3.64
CA ARG A 11 -15.39 2.25 3.47
C ARG A 11 -14.36 3.31 3.84
N SER A 12 -13.33 2.94 4.60
CA SER A 12 -12.26 3.87 4.95
C SER A 12 -11.24 3.94 3.83
N LYS A 13 -10.93 5.16 3.37
CA LYS A 13 -9.82 5.44 2.44
C LYS A 13 -8.65 6.14 3.13
N ALA A 14 -8.68 6.24 4.46
CA ALA A 14 -7.69 6.98 5.24
C ALA A 14 -6.27 6.46 5.01
N HIS A 15 -6.08 5.15 4.85
CA HIS A 15 -4.77 4.56 4.55
C HIS A 15 -4.26 4.90 3.15
N ILE A 16 -5.16 5.06 2.17
CA ILE A 16 -4.79 5.53 0.82
C ILE A 16 -4.41 7.01 0.86
N GLU A 17 -5.13 7.82 1.63
CA GLU A 17 -4.82 9.24 1.79
C GLU A 17 -3.48 9.44 2.52
N ASP A 18 -3.25 8.71 3.62
CA ASP A 18 -1.95 8.65 4.33
C ASP A 18 -0.82 8.22 3.39
N LEU A 19 -1.03 7.15 2.62
CA LEU A 19 -0.05 6.68 1.65
C LEU A 19 0.32 7.78 0.64
N LYS A 20 -0.68 8.46 0.07
CA LYS A 20 -0.44 9.53 -0.90
C LYS A 20 0.32 10.70 -0.26
N ASP A 21 -0.04 11.09 0.95
CA ASP A 21 0.66 12.16 1.68
C ASP A 21 2.13 11.80 1.93
N ARG A 22 2.41 10.59 2.43
CA ARG A 22 3.78 10.09 2.63
C ARG A 22 4.57 10.04 1.32
N LEU A 23 3.97 9.58 0.22
CA LEU A 23 4.62 9.54 -1.10
C LEU A 23 4.92 10.93 -1.67
N LEU A 24 4.05 11.92 -1.40
CA LEU A 24 4.26 13.31 -1.82
C LEU A 24 5.29 14.03 -0.95
N ALA A 25 5.38 13.67 0.34
CA ALA A 25 6.35 14.19 1.29
C ALA A 25 7.78 13.66 1.05
N VAL A 26 7.95 12.63 0.23
CA VAL A 26 9.28 12.18 -0.20
C VAL A 26 9.96 13.27 -1.03
N HIS A 27 11.06 13.80 -0.52
CA HIS A 27 11.93 14.76 -1.22
C HIS A 27 13.25 14.10 -1.63
N GLY A 28 13.82 14.56 -2.76
CA GLY A 28 15.16 14.14 -3.19
C GLY A 28 15.22 13.16 -4.37
N ASP A 29 14.08 12.72 -4.93
CA ASP A 29 14.06 11.79 -6.08
C ASP A 29 14.28 12.46 -7.46
N GLY A 30 14.61 13.75 -7.50
CA GLY A 30 14.80 14.50 -8.76
C GLY A 30 13.53 14.75 -9.59
N ARG A 31 12.39 14.10 -9.27
CA ARG A 31 11.10 14.31 -9.94
C ARG A 31 10.48 15.66 -9.60
N GLY A 32 9.85 16.29 -10.60
CA GLY A 32 9.03 17.47 -10.43
C GLY A 32 7.71 17.18 -9.69
N PRO A 33 6.99 18.22 -9.21
CA PRO A 33 5.78 18.04 -8.40
C PRO A 33 4.70 17.21 -9.11
N ARG A 34 4.44 17.49 -10.39
CA ARG A 34 3.45 16.76 -11.19
C ARG A 34 3.80 15.28 -11.39
N GLU A 35 5.08 14.96 -11.56
CA GLU A 35 5.54 13.57 -11.71
C GLU A 35 5.39 12.80 -10.40
N ARG A 36 5.60 13.47 -9.26
CA ARG A 36 5.35 12.88 -7.94
C ARG A 36 3.87 12.64 -7.70
N GLU A 37 3.02 13.59 -8.05
CA GLU A 37 1.56 13.41 -7.97
C GLU A 37 1.10 12.24 -8.84
N ALA A 38 1.59 12.15 -10.08
CA ALA A 38 1.26 11.03 -10.97
C ALA A 38 1.76 9.68 -10.43
N MET A 39 2.97 9.64 -9.85
CA MET A 39 3.50 8.44 -9.21
C MET A 39 2.69 8.05 -7.98
N ALA A 40 2.38 9.01 -7.11
CA ALA A 40 1.60 8.77 -5.90
C ALA A 40 0.20 8.25 -6.24
N ASP A 41 -0.45 8.79 -7.27
CA ASP A 41 -1.73 8.28 -7.75
C ASP A 41 -1.61 6.86 -8.31
N ALA A 42 -0.58 6.58 -9.13
CA ALA A 42 -0.34 5.25 -9.67
C ALA A 42 -0.10 4.20 -8.57
N LEU A 43 0.69 4.52 -7.54
CA LEU A 43 0.96 3.64 -6.41
C LEU A 43 -0.27 3.47 -5.50
N ALA A 44 -1.06 4.52 -5.31
CA ALA A 44 -2.35 4.41 -4.62
C ALA A 44 -3.30 3.44 -5.34
N ARG A 45 -3.32 3.44 -6.67
CA ARG A 45 -4.11 2.46 -7.47
C ARG A 45 -3.65 1.03 -7.28
N VAL A 46 -2.34 0.80 -7.10
CA VAL A 46 -1.79 -0.53 -6.76
C VAL A 46 -2.33 -0.99 -5.41
N VAL A 47 -2.33 -0.11 -4.40
CA VAL A 47 -2.87 -0.45 -3.08
C VAL A 47 -4.39 -0.64 -3.13
N GLU A 48 -5.15 0.16 -3.88
CA GLU A 48 -6.59 -0.09 -4.10
C GLU A 48 -6.84 -1.46 -4.77
N ALA A 49 -5.97 -1.89 -5.69
CA ALA A 49 -6.06 -3.22 -6.30
C ALA A 49 -5.75 -4.33 -5.28
N MET A 50 -4.81 -4.10 -4.36
CA MET A 50 -4.51 -5.00 -3.25
C MET A 50 -5.69 -5.07 -2.26
N ASP A 51 -6.31 -3.94 -1.92
CA ASP A 51 -7.49 -3.85 -1.04
C ASP A 51 -8.65 -4.69 -1.59
N CYS A 52 -8.84 -4.68 -2.91
CA CYS A 52 -9.84 -5.48 -3.61
C CYS A 52 -9.44 -6.95 -3.77
N GLY A 53 -8.25 -7.36 -3.32
CA GLY A 53 -7.71 -8.71 -3.52
C GLY A 53 -7.41 -9.04 -4.98
N THR A 54 -7.31 -8.04 -5.87
CA THR A 54 -6.98 -8.24 -7.28
C THR A 54 -5.50 -8.60 -7.47
N ILE A 55 -4.64 -8.11 -6.58
CA ILE A 55 -3.21 -8.44 -6.53
C ILE A 55 -2.81 -8.79 -5.10
N SER A 56 -1.72 -9.55 -4.95
CA SER A 56 -1.18 -9.91 -3.65
C SER A 56 -0.35 -8.77 -3.05
N PRO A 57 -0.09 -8.77 -1.73
CA PRO A 57 0.87 -7.84 -1.12
C PRO A 57 2.27 -7.95 -1.74
N ASP A 58 2.70 -9.16 -2.14
CA ASP A 58 3.99 -9.34 -2.81
C ASP A 58 4.00 -8.73 -4.22
N ASP A 59 2.90 -8.86 -4.99
CA ASP A 59 2.74 -8.16 -6.27
C ASP A 59 2.83 -6.65 -6.08
N ALA A 60 2.10 -6.11 -5.08
CA ALA A 60 2.14 -4.69 -4.74
C ALA A 60 3.58 -4.25 -4.42
N ARG A 61 4.30 -4.99 -3.58
CA ARG A 61 5.72 -4.75 -3.26
C ARG A 61 6.57 -4.64 -4.52
N GLN A 62 6.38 -5.52 -5.50
CA GLN A 62 7.12 -5.46 -6.77
C GLN A 62 6.87 -4.15 -7.54
N PHE A 63 5.64 -3.61 -7.50
CA PHE A 63 5.35 -2.30 -8.10
C PHE A 63 6.08 -1.17 -7.36
N PHE A 64 6.10 -1.16 -6.04
CA PHE A 64 6.81 -0.15 -5.24
C PHE A 64 8.33 -0.21 -5.47
N LEU A 65 8.91 -1.41 -5.51
CA LEU A 65 10.33 -1.61 -5.81
C LEU A 65 10.70 -1.11 -7.22
N ARG A 66 9.84 -1.34 -8.21
CA ARG A 66 10.05 -0.85 -9.59
C ARG A 66 9.89 0.66 -9.69
N ALA A 67 8.96 1.25 -8.94
CA ALA A 67 8.73 2.69 -8.92
C ALA A 67 9.90 3.47 -8.31
N ARG A 68 10.74 2.81 -7.49
CA ARG A 68 11.91 3.37 -6.82
C ARG A 68 11.57 4.68 -6.10
N VAL A 69 10.81 4.57 -5.02
CA VAL A 69 10.47 5.74 -4.19
C VAL A 69 11.53 5.87 -3.08
N PRO A 70 12.52 6.78 -3.20
CA PRO A 70 13.56 6.89 -2.18
C PRO A 70 12.97 7.36 -0.85
N GLY A 71 13.35 6.73 0.25
CA GLY A 71 12.85 7.13 1.57
C GLY A 71 11.43 6.64 1.89
N PHE A 72 10.80 5.86 1.01
CA PHE A 72 9.57 5.15 1.31
C PHE A 72 9.81 3.64 1.24
N ASP A 73 9.37 2.92 2.26
CA ASP A 73 9.46 1.46 2.36
C ASP A 73 8.05 0.88 2.47
N PHE A 74 7.64 0.14 1.44
CA PHE A 74 6.29 -0.42 1.35
C PHE A 74 6.04 -1.49 2.42
N ASP A 75 7.06 -2.28 2.76
CA ASP A 75 6.91 -3.36 3.74
C ASP A 75 6.69 -2.81 5.13
N ARG A 76 7.50 -1.82 5.52
CA ARG A 76 7.31 -1.10 6.76
C ARG A 76 5.95 -0.43 6.83
N TRP A 77 5.51 0.24 5.76
CA TRP A 77 4.18 0.85 5.73
C TRP A 77 3.07 -0.20 5.88
N LEU A 78 3.19 -1.35 5.20
CA LEU A 78 2.22 -2.43 5.29
C LEU A 78 2.17 -3.05 6.70
N GLU A 79 3.33 -3.20 7.35
CA GLU A 79 3.42 -3.64 8.76
C GLU A 79 2.70 -2.66 9.70
N GLU A 80 2.89 -1.35 9.53
CA GLU A 80 2.17 -0.32 10.29
C GLU A 80 0.65 -0.43 10.07
N MET A 81 0.20 -0.57 8.83
CA MET A 81 -1.23 -0.73 8.53
C MET A 81 -1.84 -2.01 9.13
N VAL A 82 -1.06 -3.08 9.28
CA VAL A 82 -1.49 -4.30 9.98
C VAL A 82 -1.56 -4.07 11.49
N ASP A 83 -0.57 -3.40 12.09
CA ASP A 83 -0.53 -3.08 13.52
C ASP A 83 -1.69 -2.15 13.94
N GLU A 84 -2.00 -1.15 13.09
CA GLU A 84 -3.15 -0.25 13.26
C GLU A 84 -4.50 -0.92 13.01
N GLY A 85 -4.51 -2.19 12.55
CA GLY A 85 -5.73 -2.95 12.27
C GLY A 85 -6.48 -2.49 11.02
N VAL A 86 -5.82 -1.74 10.13
CA VAL A 86 -6.34 -1.40 8.79
C VAL A 86 -6.43 -2.67 7.95
N TYR A 87 -5.35 -3.45 7.92
CA TYR A 87 -5.34 -4.78 7.32
C TYR A 87 -5.40 -5.85 8.40
N VAL A 88 -6.25 -6.84 8.20
CA VAL A 88 -6.31 -8.02 9.05
C VAL A 88 -5.93 -9.26 8.26
N PRO A 89 -5.20 -10.22 8.86
CA PRO A 89 -4.94 -11.49 8.21
C PRO A 89 -6.27 -12.17 7.91
N LEU A 90 -6.40 -12.71 6.70
CA LEU A 90 -7.55 -13.51 6.34
C LEU A 90 -7.48 -14.80 7.16
N CYS A 91 -8.20 -14.85 8.30
CA CYS A 91 -8.44 -16.09 9.00
C CYS A 91 -9.31 -16.97 8.09
N LEU A 92 -8.68 -17.79 7.27
CA LEU A 92 -9.32 -18.95 6.66
C LEU A 92 -9.76 -19.84 7.83
N ARG A 93 -11.00 -19.64 8.27
CA ARG A 93 -11.65 -20.51 9.23
C ARG A 93 -11.72 -21.88 8.57
N VAL A 94 -10.83 -22.77 8.96
CA VAL A 94 -10.89 -24.18 8.61
C VAL A 94 -12.20 -24.69 9.21
N ALA A 95 -13.23 -24.83 8.37
CA ALA A 95 -14.43 -25.55 8.74
C ALA A 95 -14.02 -27.03 8.87
N ALA A 96 -13.91 -27.50 10.12
CA ALA A 96 -13.85 -28.91 10.45
C ALA A 96 -15.26 -29.48 10.57
#